data_AF-A0A3S3I2S6-F1
#
_entry.id   AF-A0A3S3I2S6-F1
#
_cell.length_a   1.000
_cell.length_b   1.000
_cell.length_c   1.000
_cell.angle_alpha   90.00
_cell.angle_beta   90.00
_cell.angle_gamma   90.00
#
_symmetry.space_group_name_H-M   'P 1'
#
loop_
_entity.id
_entity.type
_entity.pdbx_description
1 polymer ?
#
loop_
_entity_poly.entity_id
_entity_poly.type
_entity_poly.pdbx_seq_one_letter_code
_entity_poly.pdbx_strand_id
1 'polypeptide(L)'
;MSDWTLQALIDAGMSVTGGCLDCHRHQKLDLPALRNRFGADAPAMEWNLKPKMKCAVCGGRRITLTYSPDTSPKDLNRKSAGP
;
A
#
# COMPACT_ATOMS: atom_id res chain seq x y z
N MET A 1 -12.34 -15.42 -9.62
CA MET A 1 -11.37 -15.21 -8.52
C MET A 1 -10.66 -13.91 -8.82
N SER A 2 -10.97 -12.83 -8.12
CA SER A 2 -10.36 -11.53 -8.36
C SER A 2 -9.05 -11.45 -7.57
N ASP A 3 -7.97 -12.00 -8.14
CA ASP A 3 -6.63 -11.85 -7.58
C ASP A 3 -6.17 -10.41 -7.87
N TRP A 4 -6.15 -9.57 -6.83
CA TRP A 4 -5.66 -8.20 -6.96
C TRP A 4 -4.14 -8.22 -7.09
N THR A 5 -3.63 -8.05 -8.31
CA THR A 5 -2.19 -7.95 -8.60
C THR A 5 -1.69 -6.51 -8.44
N LEU A 6 -0.35 -6.35 -8.36
CA LEU A 6 0.26 -5.02 -8.30
C LEU A 6 -0.09 -4.19 -9.53
N GLN A 7 -0.12 -4.81 -10.71
CA GLN A 7 -0.53 -4.13 -11.95
C GLN A 7 -2.02 -3.75 -11.95
N ALA A 8 -2.90 -4.62 -11.43
CA ALA A 8 -4.33 -4.31 -11.32
C ALA A 8 -4.61 -3.14 -10.36
N LEU A 9 -3.87 -3.03 -9.26
CA LEU A 9 -3.98 -1.88 -8.36
C LEU A 9 -3.54 -0.57 -9.03
N ILE A 10 -2.45 -0.60 -9.81
CA ILE A 10 -1.97 0.57 -10.55
C ILE A 10 -2.99 0.97 -11.62
N ASP A 11 -3.49 0.01 -12.39
CA ASP A 11 -4.48 0.23 -13.45
C ASP A 11 -5.80 0.78 -12.91
N ALA A 12 -6.26 0.24 -11.77
CA ALA A 12 -7.43 0.72 -11.06
C ALA A 12 -7.21 2.08 -10.36
N GLY A 13 -6.02 2.66 -10.42
CA GLY A 13 -5.69 3.90 -9.72
C GLY A 13 -5.84 3.77 -8.21
N MET A 14 -5.46 2.63 -7.63
CA MET A 14 -5.45 2.44 -6.18
C MET A 14 -4.13 2.95 -5.59
N SER A 15 -4.23 3.58 -4.42
CA SER A 15 -3.09 3.92 -3.57
C SER A 15 -3.02 2.94 -2.40
N VAL A 16 -1.83 2.39 -2.14
CA VAL A 16 -1.61 1.52 -0.98
C VAL A 16 -0.75 2.25 0.03
N THR A 17 -1.20 2.30 1.28
CA THR A 17 -0.48 2.92 2.38
C THR A 17 -0.11 1.88 3.42
N GLY A 18 1.15 1.82 3.80
CA GLY A 18 1.67 0.88 4.79
C GLY A 18 1.84 1.60 6.10
N GLY A 19 1.17 1.10 7.13
CA GLY A 19 1.33 1.56 8.50
C GLY A 19 2.14 0.59 9.33
N CYS A 20 3.17 1.05 10.03
CA CYS A 20 3.81 0.24 11.04
C CYS A 20 3.03 0.34 12.35
N LEU A 21 2.57 -0.78 12.89
CA LEU A 21 1.85 -0.85 14.17
C LEU A 21 2.76 -0.71 15.39
N ASP A 22 4.07 -0.66 15.19
CA ASP A 22 5.05 -0.56 16.27
C ASP A 22 5.46 0.90 16.51
N CYS A 23 5.80 1.62 15.44
CA CYS A 23 6.15 3.05 15.50
C CYS A 23 5.02 3.98 15.01
N HIS A 24 3.84 3.44 14.68
CA HIS A 24 2.66 4.15 14.17
C HIS A 24 2.96 5.07 12.97
N ARG A 25 3.99 4.71 12.19
CA ARG A 25 4.41 5.45 11.00
C ARG A 25 3.66 4.92 9.79
N HIS A 26 2.99 5.82 9.08
CA HIS A 26 2.30 5.51 7.84
C HIS A 26 3.08 6.08 6.66
N GLN A 27 3.24 5.30 5.61
CA GLN A 27 3.91 5.71 4.40
C GLN A 27 3.16 5.15 3.18
N LYS A 28 2.94 5.99 2.17
CA LYS A 28 2.43 5.50 0.88
C LYS A 28 3.45 4.57 0.24
N LEU A 29 3.01 3.39 -0.15
CA LEU A 29 3.83 2.42 -0.85
C LEU A 29 3.87 2.79 -2.32
N ASP A 30 5.07 2.78 -2.87
CA ASP A 30 5.29 2.97 -4.28
C ASP A 30 4.94 1.67 -5.02
N LEU A 31 3.69 1.56 -5.49
CA LEU A 31 3.21 0.41 -6.27
C LEU A 31 4.08 0.14 -7.50
N PRO A 32 4.53 1.15 -8.29
CA PRO A 32 5.44 0.92 -9.41
C PRO A 32 6.78 0.28 -8.98
N ALA A 33 7.37 0.73 -7.87
CA ALA A 33 8.60 0.15 -7.34
C ALA A 33 8.39 -1.28 -6.82
N LEU A 34 7.26 -1.55 -6.16
CA LEU A 34 6.88 -2.90 -5.75
C LEU A 34 6.70 -3.81 -6.96
N ARG A 35 6.01 -3.34 -7.99
CA ARG A 35 5.80 -4.05 -9.25
C ARG A 35 7.13 -4.39 -9.92
N ASN A 36 8.06 -3.43 -9.97
CA ASN A 36 9.38 -3.67 -10.54
C ASN A 36 10.22 -4.67 -9.72
N ARG A 37 9.98 -4.79 -8.41
CA ARG A 37 10.69 -5.75 -7.55
C ARG A 37 10.08 -7.14 -7.52
N PHE A 38 8.76 -7.24 -7.49
CA PHE A 38 8.04 -8.51 -7.34
C PHE A 38 7.48 -9.07 -8.64
N GLY A 39 7.29 -8.23 -9.66
CA GLY A 39 6.61 -8.55 -10.91
C GLY A 39 5.21 -7.94 -11.01
N ALA A 40 4.73 -7.74 -12.25
CA ALA A 40 3.40 -7.21 -12.53
C ALA A 40 2.28 -8.12 -12.02
N ASP A 41 2.46 -9.43 -12.19
CA ASP A 41 1.53 -10.48 -11.78
C ASP A 41 1.67 -10.90 -10.31
N ALA A 42 2.49 -10.19 -9.53
CA ALA A 42 2.63 -10.51 -8.12
C ALA A 42 1.34 -10.16 -7.38
N PRO A 43 0.85 -11.06 -6.50
CA PRO A 43 -0.35 -10.82 -5.72
C PRO A 43 -0.09 -9.68 -4.73
N ALA A 44 -0.94 -8.67 -4.77
CA ALA A 44 -0.80 -7.43 -4.00
C ALA A 44 -1.70 -7.39 -2.76
N MET A 45 -2.28 -8.51 -2.37
CA MET A 45 -3.07 -8.61 -1.13
C MET A 45 -2.19 -8.47 0.11
N GLU A 46 -2.78 -7.98 1.20
CA GLU A 46 -2.08 -7.74 2.47
C GLU A 46 -1.28 -8.96 2.91
N TRP A 47 -1.88 -10.14 2.89
CA TRP A 47 -1.25 -11.39 3.33
C TRP A 47 0.02 -11.77 2.55
N ASN A 48 0.14 -11.35 1.28
CA ASN A 48 1.32 -11.62 0.45
C ASN A 48 2.43 -10.58 0.69
N LEU A 49 2.03 -9.33 0.93
CA LEU A 49 2.93 -8.20 1.11
C LEU A 49 3.48 -8.11 2.54
N LYS A 50 2.62 -8.31 3.55
CA LYS A 50 2.92 -8.22 4.98
C LYS A 50 4.16 -9.01 5.42
N PRO A 51 4.36 -10.29 5.04
CA PRO A 51 5.57 -11.03 5.43
C PRO A 51 6.84 -10.53 4.71
N LYS A 52 6.71 -9.87 3.57
CA LYS A 52 7.82 -9.32 2.78
C LYS A 52 8.16 -7.88 3.16
N MET A 53 7.33 -7.25 3.99
CA MET A 53 7.46 -5.86 4.40
C MET A 53 8.07 -5.72 5.79
N LYS A 54 8.94 -4.71 5.90
CA LYS A 54 9.60 -4.35 7.14
C LYS A 54 9.66 -2.83 7.22
N CYS A 55 9.39 -2.28 8.41
CA CYS A 55 9.56 -0.86 8.64
C CYS A 55 11.04 -0.49 8.49
N ALA A 56 11.37 0.43 7.59
CA ALA A 56 12.74 0.90 7.41
C ALA A 56 13.27 1.67 8.64
N VAL A 57 12.36 2.22 9.46
CA VAL A 57 12.71 3.04 10.63
C VAL A 57 13.01 2.17 11.86
N CYS A 58 12.01 1.41 12.33
CA CYS A 58 12.17 0.60 13.55
C CYS A 58 12.54 -0.86 13.27
N GLY A 59 12.46 -1.32 12.02
CA GLY A 59 12.70 -2.71 11.67
C GLY A 59 11.55 -3.67 12.03
N GLY A 60 10.42 -3.16 12.50
CA GLY A 60 9.23 -3.95 12.84
C GLY A 60 8.60 -4.64 11.61
N ARG A 61 8.05 -5.83 11.84
CA ARG A 61 7.33 -6.63 10.82
C ARG A 61 5.81 -6.54 10.93
N ARG A 62 5.31 -5.85 11.97
CA ARG A 62 3.88 -5.57 12.12
C ARG A 62 3.50 -4.39 11.22
N ILE A 63 3.30 -4.69 9.95
CA ILE A 63 2.86 -3.72 8.95
C ILE A 63 1.39 -4.00 8.64
N THR A 64 0.56 -2.96 8.67
CA THR A 64 -0.82 -2.96 8.17
C THR A 64 -0.83 -2.31 6.79
N LEU A 65 -1.68 -2.78 5.89
CA LEU A 65 -1.81 -2.24 4.54
C LEU A 65 -3.22 -1.69 4.35
N THR A 66 -3.30 -0.39 4.10
CA THR A 66 -4.55 0.30 3.79
C THR A 66 -4.61 0.53 2.29
N TYR A 67 -5.67 0.01 1.68
CA TYR A 67 -5.98 0.22 0.27
C TYR A 67 -7.01 1.33 0.18
N SER A 68 -6.70 2.37 -0.56
CA SER A 68 -7.63 3.46 -0.81
C SER A 68 -7.63 3.74 -2.29
N PRO A 69 -8.81 3.87 -2.94
CA PRO A 69 -8.83 4.35 -4.30
C PRO A 69 -8.15 5.71 -4.31
N ASP A 70 -7.24 5.94 -5.26
CA ASP A 70 -6.67 7.25 -5.51
C ASP A 70 -7.77 8.08 -6.18
N THR A 71 -8.83 8.35 -5.42
CA THR A 71 -9.87 9.29 -5.81
C THR A 71 -9.36 10.70 -5.78
N SER A 72 -8.03 10.93 -5.59
CA SER A 72 -7.36 12.23 -5.53
C SER A 72 -8.06 13.16 -6.50
N PRO A 73 -9.02 13.96 -6.01
CA PRO A 73 -9.57 14.99 -6.84
C PRO A 73 -8.39 15.92 -6.93
N LYS A 74 -7.88 16.19 -8.13
CA LYS A 74 -6.90 17.26 -8.32
C LYS A 74 -7.44 18.63 -7.83
N ASP A 75 -8.65 18.68 -7.25
CA ASP A 75 -9.35 19.85 -6.76
C ASP A 75 -9.99 19.77 -5.34
N LEU A 76 -9.87 18.70 -4.53
CA LEU A 76 -10.42 18.77 -3.14
C LEU A 76 -9.33 18.62 -2.09
N ASN A 77 -8.68 19.76 -1.86
CA ASN A 77 -8.41 20.25 -0.52
C ASN A 77 -9.44 19.70 0.49
N ARG A 78 -8.95 19.17 1.62
CA ARG A 78 -9.66 19.04 2.92
C ARG A 78 -10.17 17.64 3.30
N LYS A 79 -9.46 17.07 4.30
CA LYS A 79 -9.92 16.13 5.35
C LYS A 79 -10.12 14.67 4.94
N SER A 80 -9.28 13.79 5.51
CA SER A 80 -9.72 12.61 6.25
C SER A 80 -8.49 11.96 6.91
N ALA A 81 -8.09 12.54 8.05
CA ALA A 81 -7.31 11.87 9.07
C ALA A 81 -8.28 11.61 10.24
N GLY A 82 -8.37 10.35 10.69
CA GLY A 82 -9.11 9.92 11.89
C GLY A 82 -10.63 9.87 11.71
N PRO A 83 -11.34 8.98 12.41
CA PRO A 83 -11.27 8.85 13.87
C PRO A 83 -10.32 7.79 14.41
#